data_AF-A0A196MTA4-F1
#
_entry.id   AF-A0A196MTA4-F1
#
_cell.length_a   1.000
_cell.length_b   1.000
_cell.length_c   1.000
_cell.angle_alpha   90.00
_cell.angle_beta   90.00
_cell.angle_gamma   90.00
#
_symmetry.space_group_name_H-M   'P 1'
#
loop_
_entity.id
_entity.type
_entity.pdbx_description
1 polymer ?
#
loop_
_entity_poly.entity_id
_entity_poly.type
_entity_poly.pdbx_seq_one_letter_code
_entity_poly.pdbx_strand_id
1 'polypeptide(L)'
;MSEAALSISNDSDGFASLESAGVPDAAFGEAIRKLVKRLPQWLRADLASPDSLQRERAEEALFAMAMACLVGVDGSQRHRNVPE
;
A
#
# COMPACT_ATOMS: atom_id res chain seq x y z
N MET A 1 -17.02 40.73 -28.95
CA MET A 1 -15.59 41.03 -28.73
C MET A 1 -15.54 41.71 -27.35
N SER A 2 -15.04 41.13 -26.25
CA SER A 2 -14.12 40.02 -26.04
C SER A 2 -14.50 39.27 -24.74
N GLU A 3 -14.34 37.95 -24.75
CA GLU A 3 -14.48 37.07 -23.58
C GLU A 3 -13.28 37.26 -22.64
N ALA A 4 -13.54 37.37 -21.34
CA ALA A 4 -12.53 37.35 -20.31
C ALA A 4 -12.17 35.88 -20.01
N ALA A 5 -11.03 35.42 -20.53
CA ALA A 5 -10.48 34.12 -20.18
C ALA A 5 -9.95 34.16 -18.74
N LEU A 6 -10.64 33.45 -17.84
CA LEU A 6 -10.14 33.15 -16.50
C LEU A 6 -8.95 32.20 -16.63
N SER A 7 -7.75 32.70 -16.35
CA SER A 7 -6.53 31.90 -16.30
C SER A 7 -6.54 31.06 -15.02
N ILE A 8 -6.95 29.80 -15.16
CA ILE A 8 -6.81 28.80 -14.10
C ILE A 8 -5.34 28.40 -14.05
N SER A 9 -4.57 28.99 -13.13
CA SER A 9 -3.23 28.51 -12.79
C SER A 9 -3.38 27.17 -12.08
N ASN A 10 -3.14 26.10 -12.82
CA ASN A 10 -3.03 24.76 -12.29
C ASN A 10 -1.62 24.61 -11.71
N ASP A 11 -1.44 24.95 -10.43
CA ASP A 11 -0.31 24.48 -9.63
C ASP A 11 -0.47 22.97 -9.49
N SER A 12 -0.01 22.23 -10.49
CA SER A 12 0.24 20.81 -10.35
C SER A 12 1.42 20.67 -9.40
N ASP A 13 1.10 20.61 -8.10
CA ASP A 13 2.00 20.09 -7.09
C ASP A 13 2.69 18.86 -7.66
N GLY A 14 4.01 18.97 -7.76
CA GLY A 14 4.87 17.97 -8.35
C GLY A 14 4.53 16.63 -7.74
N PHE A 15 3.86 15.79 -8.53
CA PHE A 15 3.86 14.37 -8.34
C PHE A 15 5.33 13.99 -8.49
N ALA A 16 6.03 13.98 -7.36
CA ALA A 16 7.42 13.62 -7.27
C ALA A 16 7.56 12.34 -8.07
N SER A 17 8.26 12.47 -9.20
CA SER A 17 8.49 11.40 -10.15
C SER A 17 8.91 10.18 -9.33
N LEU A 18 8.04 9.16 -9.26
CA LEU A 18 8.34 7.88 -8.61
C LEU A 18 9.37 7.09 -9.43
N GLU A 19 10.23 7.80 -10.15
CA GLU A 19 11.26 7.35 -11.06
C GLU A 19 12.57 7.05 -10.31
N SER A 20 12.58 7.22 -8.98
CA SER A 20 13.57 6.63 -8.07
C SER A 20 13.03 5.35 -7.39
N ALA A 21 12.06 4.66 -7.97
CA ALA A 21 11.84 3.25 -7.68
C ALA A 21 12.96 2.45 -8.36
N GLY A 22 14.20 2.62 -7.86
CA GLY A 22 15.32 1.76 -8.24
C GLY A 22 14.86 0.32 -8.15
N VAL A 23 15.25 -0.49 -9.15
CA VAL A 23 14.95 -1.92 -9.23
C VAL A 23 14.95 -2.49 -7.82
N PRO A 24 13.83 -3.05 -7.33
CA PRO A 24 13.75 -3.52 -5.97
C PRO A 24 14.95 -4.42 -5.71
N ASP A 25 15.79 -4.03 -4.75
CA ASP A 25 16.99 -4.78 -4.40
C ASP A 25 16.62 -6.25 -4.18
N ALA A 26 17.54 -7.18 -4.45
CA ALA A 26 17.28 -8.62 -4.32
C ALA A 26 16.74 -8.98 -2.92
N ALA A 27 17.16 -8.21 -1.89
CA ALA A 27 16.65 -8.31 -0.53
C ALA A 27 15.15 -7.97 -0.41
N PHE A 28 14.68 -6.95 -1.12
CA PHE A 28 13.26 -6.58 -1.17
C PHE A 28 12.43 -7.66 -1.87
N GLY A 29 12.93 -8.19 -3.00
CA GLY A 29 12.29 -9.30 -3.70
C GLY A 29 12.18 -10.57 -2.84
N GLU A 30 13.17 -10.85 -1.98
CA GLU A 30 13.10 -11.97 -1.03
C GLU A 30 12.12 -11.70 0.12
N ALA A 31 12.06 -10.47 0.62
CA ALA A 31 11.10 -10.08 1.65
C ALA A 31 9.64 -10.24 1.17
N ILE A 32 9.33 -9.81 -0.06
CA ILE A 32 8.02 -10.03 -0.68
C ILE A 32 7.71 -11.51 -0.82
N ARG A 33 8.66 -12.31 -1.31
CA ARG A 33 8.47 -13.77 -1.46
C ARG A 33 8.17 -14.44 -0.12
N LYS A 34 8.86 -14.05 0.95
CA LYS A 34 8.59 -14.54 2.31
C LYS A 34 7.20 -14.11 2.81
N LEU A 35 6.81 -12.86 2.54
CA LEU A 35 5.49 -12.36 2.91
C LEU A 35 4.39 -13.15 2.20
N VAL A 36 4.48 -13.29 0.87
CA VAL A 36 3.52 -14.04 0.06
C VAL A 36 3.39 -15.48 0.56
N LYS A 37 4.50 -16.15 0.90
CA LYS A 37 4.47 -17.51 1.47
C LYS A 37 3.72 -17.63 2.80
N ARG A 38 3.63 -16.55 3.57
CA ARG A 38 2.91 -16.52 4.86
C ARG A 38 1.43 -16.18 4.72
N LEU A 39 0.99 -15.76 3.53
CA LEU A 39 -0.41 -15.46 3.28
C LEU A 39 -1.28 -16.72 3.32
N PRO A 40 -2.55 -16.60 3.75
CA PRO A 40 -3.53 -17.66 3.62
C PRO A 40 -3.57 -18.25 2.20
N GLN A 41 -3.82 -19.55 2.09
CA GLN A 41 -3.84 -20.23 0.80
C GLN A 41 -4.87 -19.62 -0.17
N TRP A 42 -6.05 -19.25 0.32
CA TRP A 42 -7.09 -18.61 -0.49
C TRP A 42 -6.59 -17.28 -1.09
N LEU A 43 -5.92 -16.46 -0.28
CA LEU A 43 -5.42 -15.16 -0.72
C LEU A 43 -4.31 -15.29 -1.78
N ARG A 44 -3.43 -16.29 -1.64
CA ARG A 44 -2.44 -16.59 -2.67
C ARG A 44 -3.07 -17.06 -3.99
N ALA A 45 -4.11 -17.87 -3.91
CA ALA A 45 -4.83 -18.35 -5.09
C ALA A 45 -5.53 -17.19 -5.81
N ASP A 46 -6.19 -16.31 -5.06
CA ASP A 46 -6.93 -15.18 -5.61
C ASP A 46 -5.99 -14.11 -6.20
N LEU A 47 -4.83 -13.85 -5.59
CA LEU A 47 -3.79 -12.98 -6.17
C LEU A 47 -3.20 -13.53 -7.48
N ALA A 48 -3.12 -14.86 -7.61
CA ALA A 48 -2.67 -15.52 -8.83
C ALA A 48 -3.78 -15.71 -9.86
N SER A 49 -5.02 -15.30 -9.54
CA SER A 49 -6.17 -15.49 -10.41
C SER A 49 -6.05 -14.61 -11.67
N PRO A 50 -6.40 -15.14 -12.86
CA PRO A 50 -6.52 -14.34 -14.07
C PRO A 50 -7.74 -13.40 -14.03
N ASP A 51 -8.70 -13.65 -13.13
CA ASP A 51 -9.88 -12.81 -12.92
C ASP A 51 -9.47 -11.53 -12.19
N SER A 52 -9.64 -10.38 -12.86
CA SER A 52 -9.30 -9.07 -12.32
C SER A 52 -10.07 -8.74 -11.05
N LEU A 53 -11.34 -9.15 -10.94
CA LEU A 53 -12.18 -8.84 -9.79
C LEU A 53 -11.75 -9.66 -8.56
N GLN A 54 -11.36 -10.93 -8.77
CA GLN A 54 -10.82 -11.76 -7.68
C GLN A 54 -9.49 -11.22 -7.19
N ARG A 55 -8.61 -10.83 -8.12
CA ARG A 55 -7.31 -10.26 -7.78
C ARG A 55 -7.45 -8.94 -7.02
N GLU A 56 -8.32 -8.03 -7.46
CA GLU A 56 -8.58 -6.75 -6.78
C GLU A 56 -9.02 -6.96 -5.33
N ARG A 57 -9.98 -7.86 -5.09
CA ARG A 57 -10.42 -8.20 -3.73
C ARG A 57 -9.30 -8.75 -2.86
N ALA A 58 -8.43 -9.56 -3.44
CA ALA A 58 -7.27 -10.11 -2.75
C ALA A 58 -6.23 -9.03 -2.42
N GLU A 59 -6.00 -8.08 -3.32
CA GLU A 59 -5.12 -6.92 -3.09
C GLU A 59 -5.67 -6.04 -1.96
N GLU A 60 -6.98 -5.74 -1.96
CA GLU A 60 -7.62 -4.98 -0.88
C GLU A 60 -7.52 -5.69 0.48
N ALA A 61 -7.78 -7.00 0.52
CA ALA A 61 -7.65 -7.78 1.74
C ALA A 61 -6.20 -7.79 2.25
N LEU A 62 -5.22 -7.96 1.36
CA LEU A 62 -3.80 -7.91 1.70
C LEU A 62 -3.43 -6.53 2.27
N PHE A 63 -3.90 -5.45 1.65
CA PHE A 63 -3.66 -4.09 2.10
C PHE A 63 -4.25 -3.86 3.50
N ALA A 64 -5.50 -4.25 3.73
CA ALA A 64 -6.15 -4.13 5.04
C ALA A 64 -5.38 -4.90 6.13
N MET A 65 -4.92 -6.12 5.83
CA MET A 65 -4.12 -6.92 6.76
C MET A 65 -2.76 -6.27 7.05
N ALA A 66 -2.09 -5.74 6.04
CA ALA A 66 -0.83 -5.02 6.20
C ALA A 66 -1.01 -3.77 7.08
N MET A 67 -2.05 -2.97 6.81
CA MET A 67 -2.39 -1.81 7.62
C MET A 67 -2.73 -2.18 9.06
N ALA A 68 -3.48 -3.26 9.31
CA ALA A 68 -3.76 -3.73 10.66
C ALA A 68 -2.49 -4.12 11.43
N CYS A 69 -1.51 -4.72 10.74
CA CYS A 69 -0.21 -5.05 11.34
C CYS A 69 0.63 -3.82 11.66
N LEU A 70 0.61 -2.81 10.77
CA LEU A 70 1.37 -1.57 10.94
C LEU A 70 0.75 -0.67 12.02
N VAL A 71 -0.57 -0.50 12.01
CA VAL A 71 -1.30 0.32 12.99
C VAL A 71 -1.30 -0.34 14.38
N GLY A 72 -1.31 -1.67 14.46
CA GLY A 72 -1.22 -2.42 15.72
C GLY A 72 0.12 -2.28 16.45
N VAL A 73 1.20 -1.88 15.75
CA VAL A 73 2.52 -1.66 16.36
C VAL A 73 2.55 -0.36 17.19
N ASP A 74 1.78 0.67 16.79
CA ASP A 74 1.77 1.95 17.50
C ASP A 74 0.89 1.96 18.77
N GLY A 75 -0.11 1.08 18.85
CA GLY A 75 -1.03 0.99 19.99
C GLY A 75 -0.51 0.20 21.20
N SER A 76 0.49 -0.65 21.01
CA SER A 76 0.92 -1.62 22.04
C SER A 76 1.92 -1.05 23.07
N GLN A 77 2.44 0.16 22.87
CA GLN A 77 3.39 0.79 23.81
C GLN A 77 2.77 1.74 24.85
N ARG A 78 1.48 2.11 24.76
CA ARG A 78 0.90 3.17 25.61
C ARG A 78 0.16 2.73 26.88
N HIS A 79 0.21 1.46 27.28
CA HIS A 79 -0.60 1.00 28.43
C HIS A 79 0.13 0.10 29.42
N ARG A 80 1.45 0.26 29.55
CA ARG A 80 2.23 -0.48 30.55
C ARG A 80 3.02 0.47 31.45
N ASN A 81 2.34 1.35 32.19
CA ASN A 81 2.87 2.05 33.38
C ASN A 81 1.70 2.63 34.18
N VAL A 82 1.13 1.84 35.09
CA VAL A 82 0.36 2.36 36.24
C VAL A 82 0.99 1.75 37.50
N PRO A 83 1.80 2.50 38.25
CA PRO A 83 2.10 2.15 39.63
C PRO A 83 0.97 2.68 40.54
N GLU A 84 0.48 1.81 41.44
CA GLU A 84 -0.35 2.18 42.60
C GLU A 84 0.41 3.09 43.58
#